data_AF-A0A7H1M972-F1
#
_entry.id   AF-A0A7H1M972-F1
#
_cell.length_a   1.000
_cell.length_b   1.000
_cell.length_c   1.000
_cell.angle_alpha   90.00
_cell.angle_beta   90.00
_cell.angle_gamma   90.00
#
_symmetry.space_group_name_H-M   'P 1'
#
loop_
_entity.id
_entity.type
_entity.pdbx_description
1 polymer ?
#
loop_
_entity_poly.entity_id
_entity_poly.type
_entity_poly.pdbx_seq_one_letter_code
_entity_poly.pdbx_strand_id
1 'polypeptide(L)'
;MSNKHMKPLYWGIFSAGGTVAALILAPVLVVMCLLLPSGILGSPADFYDSVHGFVGNKLVYLVLCAVVFTILWHGVHRFYYILHDMHVHVGNRTRLGFYAFAVLVFVFALLKGWF
;
A
#
# COMPACT_ATOMS: atom_id res chain seq x y z
N MET A 1 -29.21 16.94 13.21
CA MET A 1 -27.90 17.10 12.55
C MET A 1 -27.66 15.87 11.69
N SER A 2 -27.46 16.02 10.38
CA SER A 2 -27.21 14.88 9.49
C SER A 2 -25.95 14.14 9.94
N ASN A 3 -26.08 12.86 10.32
CA ASN A 3 -24.93 11.99 10.58
C ASN A 3 -24.13 11.85 9.28
N LYS A 4 -23.10 12.68 9.09
CA LYS A 4 -22.22 12.59 7.92
C LYS A 4 -21.52 11.24 7.94
N HIS A 5 -21.97 10.34 7.08
CA HIS A 5 -21.42 9.01 6.98
C HIS A 5 -20.01 9.10 6.36
N MET A 6 -18.98 8.58 7.03
CA MET A 6 -17.60 8.56 6.50
C MET A 6 -17.38 7.55 5.34
N LYS A 7 -18.47 6.97 4.81
CA LYS A 7 -18.43 5.96 3.74
C LYS A 7 -17.72 6.48 2.49
N PRO A 8 -18.03 7.70 1.98
CA PRO A 8 -17.37 8.23 0.80
C PRO A 8 -15.86 8.37 0.96
N LEU A 9 -15.37 8.71 2.16
CA LEU A 9 -13.94 8.80 2.43
C LEU A 9 -13.27 7.42 2.33
N TYR A 10 -13.80 6.43 3.05
CA TYR A 10 -13.23 5.08 3.06
C TYR A 10 -13.23 4.44 1.68
N TRP A 11 -14.30 4.67 0.91
CA TRP A 11 -14.46 4.16 -0.43
C TRP A 11 -13.61 4.90 -1.46
N GLY A 12 -13.41 6.21 -1.28
CA GLY A 12 -12.54 7.03 -2.13
C GLY A 12 -11.09 6.57 -2.08
N ILE A 13 -10.53 6.36 -0.88
CA ILE A 13 -9.15 5.85 -0.74
C ILE A 13 -9.06 4.39 -1.26
N PHE A 14 -10.10 3.57 -1.01
CA PHE A 14 -10.18 2.22 -1.57
C PHE A 14 -10.13 2.22 -3.10
N SER A 15 -10.88 3.12 -3.76
CA SER A 15 -10.90 3.25 -5.22
C SER A 15 -9.53 3.67 -5.76
N ALA A 16 -8.95 4.73 -5.18
CA ALA A 16 -7.61 5.20 -5.56
C ALA A 16 -6.55 4.11 -5.41
N GLY A 17 -6.55 3.40 -4.27
CA GLY A 17 -5.64 2.29 -4.03
C GLY A 17 -5.84 1.12 -4.99
N GLY A 18 -7.06 0.86 -5.44
CA GLY A 18 -7.36 -0.16 -6.44
C GLY A 18 -6.78 0.19 -7.81
N THR A 19 -6.94 1.45 -8.23
CA THR A 19 -6.32 1.94 -9.46
C THR A 19 -4.79 1.88 -9.39
N VAL A 20 -4.19 2.34 -8.28
CA VAL A 20 -2.74 2.29 -8.08
C VAL A 20 -2.25 0.84 -8.08
N ALA A 21 -2.91 -0.07 -7.37
CA ALA A 21 -2.56 -1.50 -7.35
C ALA A 21 -2.61 -2.11 -8.75
N ALA A 22 -3.65 -1.82 -9.53
CA ALA A 22 -3.81 -2.35 -10.88
C ALA A 22 -2.68 -1.93 -11.83
N LEU A 23 -2.16 -0.72 -11.67
CA LEU A 23 -1.10 -0.18 -12.54
C LEU A 23 0.31 -0.54 -12.04
N ILE A 24 0.53 -0.58 -10.72
CA ILE A 24 1.88 -0.65 -10.12
C ILE A 24 2.25 -2.06 -9.67
N LEU A 25 1.30 -2.86 -9.18
CA LEU A 25 1.65 -4.12 -8.53
C LEU A 25 2.24 -5.14 -9.52
N ALA A 26 1.65 -5.25 -10.73
CA ALA A 26 2.15 -6.16 -11.76
C ALA A 26 3.61 -5.87 -12.17
N PRO A 27 4.00 -4.64 -12.59
CA PRO A 27 5.39 -4.38 -12.94
C PRO A 27 6.34 -4.52 -11.75
N VAL A 28 5.94 -4.13 -10.53
CA VAL A 28 6.76 -4.32 -9.33
C VAL A 28 7.02 -5.80 -9.06
N LEU A 29 6.00 -6.66 -9.17
CA LEU A 29 6.17 -8.12 -9.00
C LEU A 29 7.05 -8.72 -10.10
N VAL A 30 6.93 -8.27 -11.35
CA VAL A 30 7.82 -8.72 -12.44
C VAL A 30 9.27 -8.35 -12.12
N VAL A 31 9.53 -7.10 -11.74
CA VAL A 31 10.89 -6.65 -11.40
C VAL A 31 11.45 -7.42 -10.20
N MET A 32 10.70 -7.45 -9.09
CA MET A 32 11.21 -7.95 -7.81
C MET A 32 11.21 -9.47 -7.71
N CYS A 33 10.23 -10.15 -8.30
CA CYS A 33 10.06 -11.59 -8.16
C CYS A 33 10.56 -12.39 -9.38
N LEU A 34 10.74 -11.76 -10.55
CA LEU A 34 11.19 -12.46 -11.76
C LEU A 34 12.52 -11.93 -12.29
N LEU A 35 12.62 -10.63 -12.59
CA LEU A 35 13.80 -10.08 -13.28
C LEU A 35 15.03 -9.96 -12.38
N LEU A 36 14.85 -9.51 -11.14
CA LEU A 36 15.96 -9.40 -10.19
C LEU A 36 16.47 -10.78 -9.75
N PRO A 37 15.62 -11.76 -9.37
CA PRO A 37 16.09 -13.10 -9.02
C PRO A 37 16.68 -13.90 -10.18
N SER A 38 16.30 -13.59 -11.43
CA SER A 38 16.89 -14.22 -12.62
C SER A 38 18.23 -13.62 -13.03
N GLY A 39 18.71 -12.57 -12.36
CA GLY A 39 19.99 -11.92 -12.64
C GLY A 39 19.98 -11.01 -13.87
N ILE A 40 18.83 -10.81 -14.52
CA ILE A 40 18.68 -9.93 -15.69
C ILE A 40 19.01 -8.47 -15.33
N LEU A 41 18.71 -8.08 -14.09
CA LEU A 41 18.93 -6.72 -13.58
C LEU A 41 20.26 -6.58 -12.81
N GLY A 42 21.19 -7.54 -12.97
CA GLY A 42 22.42 -7.60 -12.19
C GLY A 42 22.22 -8.19 -10.80
N SER A 43 23.22 -8.03 -9.93
CA SER A 43 23.09 -8.47 -8.54
C SER A 43 22.12 -7.57 -7.76
N PRO A 44 21.52 -8.03 -6.65
CA PRO A 44 20.71 -7.17 -5.79
C PRO A 44 21.43 -5.90 -5.31
N ALA A 45 22.76 -5.96 -5.13
CA ALA A 45 23.58 -4.81 -4.77
C ALA A 45 23.67 -3.79 -5.92
N ASP A 46 23.99 -4.26 -7.13
CA ASP A 46 24.06 -3.38 -8.31
C ASP A 46 22.71 -2.72 -8.61
N PHE A 47 21.62 -3.50 -8.50
CA PHE A 47 20.27 -2.98 -8.66
C PHE A 47 19.96 -1.91 -7.61
N TYR A 48 20.28 -2.16 -6.34
CA TYR A 48 20.12 -1.18 -5.26
C TYR A 48 20.86 0.12 -5.58
N ASP A 49 22.15 0.04 -5.92
CA ASP A 49 22.96 1.23 -6.22
C ASP A 49 22.41 2.01 -7.41
N SER A 50 21.85 1.32 -8.41
CA SER A 50 21.25 1.96 -9.59
C SER A 50 19.97 2.76 -9.29
N VAL A 51 19.19 2.36 -8.29
CA VAL A 51 17.91 3.01 -7.94
C VAL A 51 18.00 3.87 -6.68
N HIS A 52 19.03 3.67 -5.85
CA HIS A 52 19.15 4.30 -4.54
C HIS A 52 19.10 5.82 -4.63
N GLY A 53 19.84 6.42 -5.58
CA GLY A 53 19.86 7.88 -5.76
C GLY A 53 18.47 8.47 -6.10
N PHE A 54 17.65 7.72 -6.85
CA PHE A 54 16.29 8.13 -7.18
C PHE A 54 15.34 7.95 -5.99
N VAL A 55 15.35 6.77 -5.35
CA VAL A 55 14.48 6.45 -4.22
C VAL A 55 14.81 7.29 -2.99
N GLY A 56 16.08 7.66 -2.81
CA GLY A 56 16.56 8.56 -1.76
C GLY A 56 16.14 10.02 -1.93
N ASN A 57 15.46 10.40 -3.02
CA ASN A 57 14.89 11.73 -3.16
C ASN A 57 13.63 11.89 -2.27
N LYS A 58 13.52 13.01 -1.54
CA LYS A 58 12.39 13.33 -0.62
C LYS A 58 11.03 13.18 -1.28
N LEU A 59 10.88 13.75 -2.47
CA LEU A 59 9.61 13.73 -3.17
C LEU A 59 9.25 12.30 -3.62
N VAL A 60 10.23 11.58 -4.18
CA VAL A 60 10.04 10.19 -4.63
C VAL A 60 9.65 9.30 -3.46
N TYR A 61 10.36 9.44 -2.34
CA TYR A 61 10.06 8.70 -1.12
C TYR A 61 8.64 8.95 -0.59
N LEU A 62 8.18 10.20 -0.56
CA LEU A 62 6.81 10.55 -0.15
C LEU A 62 5.77 9.95 -1.10
N VAL A 63 6.02 9.98 -2.40
CA VAL A 63 5.15 9.35 -3.40
C VAL A 63 5.08 7.84 -3.19
N LEU A 64 6.22 7.17 -2.96
CA LEU A 64 6.26 5.75 -2.66
C LEU A 64 5.50 5.40 -1.38
N CYS A 65 5.61 6.21 -0.33
CA CYS A 65 4.81 6.04 0.89
C CYS A 65 3.31 6.15 0.62
N ALA A 66 2.88 7.10 -0.21
CA ALA A 66 1.49 7.24 -0.61
C ALA A 66 0.98 6.05 -1.46
N VAL A 67 1.81 5.55 -2.38
CA VAL A 67 1.52 4.34 -3.16
C VAL A 67 1.31 3.14 -2.25
N VAL A 68 2.25 2.88 -1.32
CA VAL A 68 2.14 1.78 -0.35
C VAL A 68 0.90 1.94 0.52
N PHE A 69 0.64 3.13 1.05
CA PHE A 69 -0.53 3.41 1.88
C PHE A 69 -1.84 3.14 1.14
N THR A 70 -1.99 3.64 -0.08
CA THR A 70 -3.22 3.48 -0.85
C THR A 70 -3.48 2.03 -1.24
N ILE A 71 -2.46 1.29 -1.68
CA ILE A 71 -2.58 -0.15 -1.95
C ILE A 71 -2.94 -0.91 -0.66
N LEU A 72 -2.31 -0.58 0.46
CA LEU A 72 -2.61 -1.23 1.74
C LEU A 72 -4.04 -0.94 2.19
N TRP A 73 -4.48 0.32 2.09
CA TRP A 73 -5.85 0.71 2.38
C TRP A 73 -6.85 -0.08 1.51
N HIS A 74 -6.57 -0.20 0.21
CA HIS A 74 -7.38 -1.00 -0.69
C HIS A 74 -7.49 -2.46 -0.23
N GLY A 75 -6.36 -3.09 0.08
CA GLY A 75 -6.30 -4.47 0.55
C GLY A 75 -7.09 -4.69 1.84
N VAL A 76 -6.85 -3.88 2.87
CA VAL A 76 -7.53 -4.04 4.16
C VAL A 76 -9.03 -3.71 4.08
N HIS A 77 -9.42 -2.77 3.21
CA HIS A 77 -10.82 -2.46 2.94
C HIS A 77 -11.52 -3.66 2.31
N ARG A 78 -10.95 -4.24 1.25
CA ARG A 78 -11.48 -5.46 0.61
C ARG A 78 -11.53 -6.63 1.58
N PHE A 79 -10.48 -6.84 2.36
CA PHE A 79 -10.39 -7.96 3.30
C PHE A 79 -11.50 -7.90 4.35
N TYR A 80 -11.79 -6.72 4.92
CA TYR A 80 -12.91 -6.54 5.84
C TYR A 80 -14.25 -7.00 5.23
N TYR A 81 -14.54 -6.58 4.00
CA TYR A 81 -15.79 -6.95 3.34
C TYR A 81 -15.82 -8.42 2.91
N ILE A 82 -14.69 -8.99 2.49
CA ILE A 82 -14.58 -10.43 2.23
C ILE A 82 -14.93 -11.25 3.48
N LEU A 83 -14.44 -10.86 4.66
CA LEU A 83 -14.80 -11.55 5.91
C LEU A 83 -16.31 -11.51 6.17
N HIS A 84 -16.94 -10.36 5.93
CA HIS A 84 -18.38 -10.23 6.05
C HIS A 84 -19.13 -11.10 5.03
N ASP A 85 -18.67 -11.12 3.77
CA ASP A 85 -19.24 -11.93 2.68
C ASP A 85 -19.06 -13.44 2.93
N MET A 86 -18.00 -13.84 3.65
CA MET A 86 -17.77 -15.21 4.12
C MET A 86 -18.54 -15.55 5.41
N HIS A 87 -19.45 -14.69 5.85
CA HIS A 87 -20.24 -14.84 7.08
C HIS A 87 -19.40 -14.93 8.37
N VAL A 88 -18.18 -14.37 8.37
CA VAL A 88 -17.40 -14.17 9.60
C VAL A 88 -17.97 -12.95 10.32
N HIS A 89 -18.32 -13.12 11.61
CA HIS A 89 -18.91 -12.07 12.44
C HIS A 89 -17.89 -10.98 12.76
N VAL A 90 -17.72 -10.01 11.86
CA VAL A 90 -16.84 -8.84 12.02
C VAL A 90 -17.64 -7.57 12.26
N GLY A 91 -17.25 -6.81 13.27
CA GLY A 91 -17.91 -5.55 13.65
C GLY A 91 -17.09 -4.32 13.27
N ASN A 92 -17.62 -3.14 13.63
CA ASN A 92 -16.94 -1.86 13.39
C ASN A 92 -15.53 -1.78 14.00
N ARG A 93 -15.27 -2.47 15.13
CA ARG A 93 -13.94 -2.53 15.76
C ARG A 93 -12.91 -3.19 14.84
N THR A 94 -13.27 -4.29 14.17
CA THR A 94 -12.41 -4.99 13.21
C THR A 94 -12.09 -4.08 12.02
N ARG A 95 -13.08 -3.38 11.47
CA ARG A 95 -12.88 -2.40 10.39
C ARG A 95 -11.90 -1.30 10.81
N LEU A 96 -12.10 -0.72 11.99
CA LEU A 96 -11.23 0.33 12.53
C LEU A 96 -9.81 -0.20 12.78
N GLY A 97 -9.66 -1.44 13.27
CA GLY A 97 -8.37 -2.08 13.45
C GLY A 97 -7.60 -2.24 12.13
N PHE A 98 -8.29 -2.65 11.07
CA PHE A 98 -7.70 -2.75 9.73
C PHE A 98 -7.28 -1.40 9.15
N TYR A 99 -8.10 -0.35 9.30
CA TYR A 99 -7.72 0.99 8.87
C TYR A 99 -6.60 1.59 9.72
N ALA A 100 -6.61 1.35 11.04
CA ALA A 100 -5.54 1.75 11.94
C ALA A 100 -4.23 1.06 11.56
N PHE A 101 -4.25 -0.22 11.21
CA PHE A 101 -3.08 -0.93 10.70
C PHE A 101 -2.49 -0.24 9.45
N ALA A 102 -3.33 0.10 8.46
CA ALA A 102 -2.86 0.79 7.27
C ALA A 102 -2.23 2.16 7.58
N VAL A 103 -2.83 2.93 8.50
CA VAL A 103 -2.30 4.23 8.94
C VAL A 103 -0.99 4.07 9.73
N LEU A 104 -0.92 3.11 10.64
CA LEU A 104 0.29 2.86 11.45
C LEU A 104 1.47 2.44 10.57
N VAL A 105 1.25 1.57 9.58
CA VAL A 105 2.28 1.19 8.62
C VAL A 105 2.75 2.39 7.80
N PHE A 106 1.83 3.25 7.36
CA PHE A 106 2.18 4.46 6.63
C PHE A 106 2.98 5.46 7.48
N VAL A 107 2.55 5.72 8.71
CA VAL A 107 3.27 6.60 9.64
C VAL A 107 4.63 6.02 9.98
N PHE A 108 4.71 4.71 10.24
CA PHE A 108 5.98 4.03 10.47
C PHE A 108 6.91 4.16 9.27
N ALA A 109 6.40 3.93 8.05
CA ALA A 109 7.16 4.15 6.83
C ALA A 109 7.69 5.57 6.81
N LEU A 110 6.83 6.60 6.81
CA LEU A 110 7.24 8.01 6.77
C LEU A 110 8.31 8.40 7.78
N LEU A 111 8.22 7.89 9.01
CA LEU A 111 9.15 8.23 10.10
C LEU A 111 10.46 7.45 10.04
N LYS A 112 10.45 6.24 9.50
CA LYS A 112 11.62 5.36 9.50
C LYS A 112 12.31 5.26 8.16
N GLY A 113 11.65 5.39 7.02
CA GLY A 113 12.32 5.15 5.75
C GLY A 113 13.20 6.30 5.27
N TRP A 114 13.33 7.38 6.04
CA TRP A 114 14.24 8.49 5.77
C TRP A 114 15.47 8.40 6.69
N PHE A 115 16.63 8.03 6.14
CA PHE A 115 17.92 8.00 6.82
C PHE A 115 18.94 8.81 6.03
#